data_AF-A0A165TP91-F1
#
_entry.id   AF-A0A165TP91-F1
#
_cell.length_a   1.000
_cell.length_b   1.000
_cell.length_c   1.000
_cell.angle_alpha   90.00
_cell.angle_beta   90.00
_cell.angle_gamma   90.00
#
_symmetry.space_group_name_H-M   'P 1'
#
loop_
_entity.id
_entity.type
_entity.pdbx_description
1 polymer ?
#
loop_
_entity_poly.entity_id
_entity_poly.type
_entity_poly.pdbx_seq_one_letter_code
_entity_poly.pdbx_strand_id
1 'polypeptide(L)'
;MRNKRPSIKDLKTLLPAKEVDAIKRDAKRQEKAFKARVAAAGERDGVDVTHATLSGQELYQRKLYDALVAVLGEDEVIWEKSNLVPGRKFRADIGFASASRLICEMDGYGPHFRKEAFQSDRRRSNILVHAGYRILHFYAAQIVSDEQLKECVALVVSCWDKYRDDGGGV
;
A
#
# COMPACT_ATOMS: atom_id res chain seq x y z
N MET A 1 -18.79 -22.32 14.81
CA MET A 1 -18.91 -22.47 13.34
C MET A 1 -17.87 -21.56 12.69
N ARG A 2 -16.90 -22.10 11.93
CA ARG A 2 -15.89 -21.29 11.23
C ARG A 2 -16.54 -20.67 9.98
N ASN A 3 -16.76 -19.35 9.97
CA ASN A 3 -17.12 -18.63 8.76
C ASN A 3 -15.94 -18.72 7.78
N LYS A 4 -16.12 -19.47 6.69
CA LYS A 4 -15.19 -19.49 5.56
C LYS A 4 -15.12 -18.07 5.00
N ARG A 5 -13.90 -17.54 4.83
CA ARG A 5 -13.71 -16.32 4.05
C ARG A 5 -14.15 -16.58 2.61
N PRO A 6 -14.95 -15.69 1.99
CA PRO A 6 -15.33 -15.83 0.59
C PRO A 6 -14.07 -15.83 -0.29
N SER A 7 -14.07 -16.70 -1.30
CA SER A 7 -13.01 -16.80 -2.30
C SER A 7 -13.11 -15.64 -3.31
N ILE A 8 -12.06 -15.42 -4.09
CA ILE A 8 -12.05 -14.41 -5.18
C ILE A 8 -13.20 -14.61 -6.19
N LYS A 9 -13.74 -15.83 -6.32
CA LYS A 9 -14.91 -16.10 -7.16
C LYS A 9 -16.19 -15.42 -6.64
N ASP A 10 -16.23 -15.10 -5.34
CA ASP A 10 -17.37 -14.51 -4.62
C ASP A 10 -17.33 -12.97 -4.62
N LEU A 11 -16.30 -12.34 -5.19
CA LEU A 11 -16.26 -10.88 -5.42
C LEU A 11 -17.15 -10.45 -6.60
N LYS A 12 -17.47 -11.38 -7.52
CA LYS A 12 -18.42 -11.13 -8.63
C LYS A 12 -19.85 -10.85 -8.16
N THR A 13 -20.16 -11.21 -6.91
CA THR A 13 -21.47 -11.00 -6.29
C THR A 13 -21.56 -9.72 -5.46
N LEU A 14 -20.46 -8.96 -5.31
CA LEU A 14 -20.41 -7.76 -4.46
C LEU A 14 -20.41 -6.44 -5.25
N LEU A 15 -20.14 -6.48 -6.56
CA LEU A 15 -20.17 -5.32 -7.44
C LEU A 15 -20.83 -5.71 -8.77
N PRO A 16 -21.63 -4.82 -9.40
CA PRO A 16 -22.21 -5.07 -10.71
C PRO A 16 -21.12 -5.37 -11.74
N ALA A 17 -21.35 -6.33 -12.63
CA ALA A 17 -20.37 -6.76 -13.64
C ALA A 17 -19.78 -5.59 -14.47
N LYS A 18 -20.58 -4.54 -14.71
CA LYS A 18 -20.15 -3.33 -15.42
C LYS A 18 -19.05 -2.54 -14.69
N GLU A 19 -19.07 -2.53 -13.36
CA GLU A 19 -18.05 -1.86 -12.53
C GLU A 19 -16.77 -2.68 -12.48
N VAL A 20 -16.88 -4.01 -12.34
CA VAL A 20 -15.74 -4.93 -12.44
C VAL A 20 -15.05 -4.83 -13.80
N ASP A 21 -15.82 -4.70 -14.88
CA ASP A 21 -15.29 -4.56 -16.24
C ASP A 21 -14.73 -3.15 -16.51
N ALA A 22 -15.21 -2.12 -15.82
CA ALA A 22 -14.59 -0.79 -15.86
C ALA A 22 -13.24 -0.79 -15.15
N ILE A 23 -13.15 -1.38 -13.96
CA ILE A 23 -11.91 -1.54 -13.18
C ILE A 23 -10.86 -2.30 -13.99
N LYS A 24 -11.23 -3.43 -14.63
CA LYS A 24 -10.30 -4.19 -15.47
C LYS A 24 -9.79 -3.42 -16.68
N ARG A 25 -10.66 -2.62 -17.32
CA ARG A 25 -10.27 -1.79 -18.47
C ARG A 25 -9.33 -0.67 -18.06
N ASP A 26 -9.58 -0.05 -16.91
CA ASP A 26 -8.70 1.01 -16.42
C ASP A 26 -7.34 0.44 -15.97
N ALA A 27 -7.33 -0.70 -15.27
CA ALA A 27 -6.09 -1.42 -14.93
C ALA A 27 -5.26 -1.76 -16.18
N LYS A 28 -5.89 -2.23 -17.26
CA LYS A 28 -5.22 -2.52 -18.53
C LYS A 28 -4.68 -1.25 -19.23
N ARG A 29 -5.40 -0.13 -19.11
CA ARG A 29 -4.95 1.18 -19.63
C ARG A 29 -3.75 1.70 -18.83
N GLN A 30 -3.79 1.60 -17.50
CA GLN A 30 -2.70 1.99 -16.62
C GLN A 30 -1.47 1.10 -16.81
N GLU A 31 -1.64 -0.22 -17.02
CA GLU A 31 -0.54 -1.13 -17.36
C GLU A 31 0.13 -0.75 -18.69
N LYS A 32 -0.66 -0.41 -19.72
CA LYS A 32 -0.13 0.04 -21.02
C LYS A 32 0.63 1.36 -20.87
N ALA A 33 0.12 2.30 -20.07
CA ALA A 33 0.78 3.57 -19.80
C ALA A 33 2.08 3.40 -19.00
N PHE A 34 2.09 2.51 -18.01
CA PHE A 34 3.29 2.16 -17.24
C PHE A 34 4.36 1.54 -18.13
N LYS A 35 4.00 0.53 -18.95
CA LYS A 35 4.92 -0.09 -19.93
C LYS A 35 5.48 0.93 -20.91
N ALA A 36 4.67 1.89 -21.37
CA ALA A 36 5.13 2.96 -22.25
C ALA A 36 6.09 3.93 -21.54
N ARG A 37 5.87 4.25 -20.26
CA ARG A 37 6.75 5.13 -19.47
C ARG A 37 8.06 4.45 -19.11
N VAL A 38 8.04 3.16 -18.77
CA VAL A 38 9.24 2.35 -18.53
C VAL A 38 10.06 2.21 -19.81
N ALA A 39 9.40 1.96 -20.95
CA ALA A 39 10.09 1.90 -22.25
C ALA A 39 10.68 3.27 -22.66
N ALA A 40 9.98 4.38 -22.37
CA ALA A 40 10.48 5.72 -22.60
C ALA A 40 11.61 6.15 -21.62
N ALA A 41 11.75 5.44 -20.49
CA ALA A 41 12.81 5.64 -19.51
C ALA A 41 14.05 4.76 -19.77
N GLY A 42 14.06 3.96 -20.85
CA GLY A 42 15.22 3.15 -21.23
C GLY A 42 16.40 3.99 -21.72
N GLU A 43 17.60 3.65 -21.24
CA GLU A 43 18.93 4.21 -21.58
C GLU A 43 19.32 5.54 -20.92
N ARG A 44 19.48 5.54 -19.60
CA ARG A 44 20.56 6.31 -18.97
C ARG A 44 21.33 5.43 -18.01
N ASP A 45 22.54 5.09 -18.45
CA ASP A 45 23.69 4.63 -17.67
C ASP A 45 23.43 3.57 -16.60
N GLY A 46 23.53 2.31 -17.00
CA GLY A 46 24.52 1.38 -16.46
C GLY A 46 24.78 1.30 -14.94
N VAL A 47 23.84 1.64 -14.07
CA VAL A 47 23.96 1.42 -12.63
C VAL A 47 23.03 0.28 -12.22
N ASP A 48 23.61 -0.90 -12.15
CA ASP A 48 23.08 -2.04 -11.41
C ASP A 48 23.08 -1.70 -9.91
N VAL A 49 22.01 -1.03 -9.44
CA VAL A 49 21.83 -0.76 -8.00
C VAL A 49 21.29 -2.03 -7.34
N THR A 50 22.19 -2.98 -7.17
CA THR A 50 21.98 -4.13 -6.31
C THR A 50 21.56 -3.67 -4.91
N HIS A 51 20.38 -4.13 -4.48
CA HIS A 51 19.78 -3.97 -3.16
C HIS A 51 20.58 -4.65 -2.03
N ALA A 52 21.89 -4.53 -2.03
CA ALA A 52 22.80 -5.20 -1.12
C ALA A 52 22.93 -4.41 0.19
N THR A 53 21.85 -4.30 0.99
CA THR A 53 21.91 -4.02 2.46
C THR A 53 20.55 -3.94 3.17
N LEU A 54 19.42 -3.89 2.46
CA LEU A 54 18.11 -3.72 3.10
C LEU A 54 17.60 -5.02 3.71
N SER A 55 16.93 -4.94 4.87
CA SER A 55 16.15 -6.07 5.36
C SER A 55 15.05 -6.43 4.35
N GLY A 56 14.65 -7.71 4.27
CA GLY A 56 13.65 -8.13 3.28
C GLY A 56 12.33 -7.35 3.36
N GLN A 57 11.93 -6.90 4.56
CA GLN A 57 10.73 -6.07 4.75
C GLN A 57 10.91 -4.66 4.16
N GLU A 58 12.06 -4.04 4.43
CA GLU A 58 12.40 -2.71 3.92
C GLU A 58 12.48 -2.69 2.39
N LEU A 59 12.92 -3.79 1.77
CA LEU A 59 12.87 -3.97 0.32
C LEU A 59 11.44 -3.92 -0.22
N TYR A 60 10.48 -4.61 0.41
CA TYR A 60 9.10 -4.64 -0.05
C TYR A 60 8.35 -3.34 0.24
N GLN A 61 8.61 -2.72 1.39
CA GLN A 61 8.14 -1.36 1.67
C GLN A 61 8.62 -0.39 0.59
N ARG A 62 9.91 -0.46 0.23
CA ARG A 62 10.49 0.37 -0.83
C ARG A 62 9.84 0.11 -2.19
N LYS A 63 9.64 -1.16 -2.56
CA LYS A 63 8.98 -1.53 -3.83
C LYS A 63 7.55 -0.98 -3.92
N LEU A 64 6.77 -1.06 -2.84
CA LEU A 64 5.43 -0.47 -2.80
C LEU A 64 5.49 1.07 -2.86
N TYR A 65 6.39 1.70 -2.11
CA TYR A 65 6.59 3.14 -2.11
C TYR A 65 6.93 3.68 -3.50
N ASP A 66 7.95 3.11 -4.16
CA ASP A 66 8.40 3.55 -5.48
C ASP A 66 7.26 3.40 -6.52
N ALA A 67 6.49 2.32 -6.44
CA ALA A 67 5.32 2.11 -7.30
C ALA A 67 4.21 3.14 -7.06
N LEU A 68 3.97 3.53 -5.81
CA LEU A 68 3.00 4.58 -5.46
C LEU A 68 3.49 5.96 -5.91
N VAL A 69 4.77 6.29 -5.72
CA VAL A 69 5.38 7.55 -6.20
C VAL A 69 5.24 7.66 -7.72
N ALA A 70 5.48 6.58 -8.45
CA ALA A 70 5.34 6.57 -9.91
C ALA A 70 3.92 6.89 -10.40
N VAL A 71 2.89 6.65 -9.56
CA VAL A 71 1.48 6.86 -9.91
C VAL A 71 0.94 8.19 -9.36
N LEU A 72 1.26 8.52 -8.11
CA LEU A 72 0.68 9.66 -7.37
C LEU A 72 1.59 10.89 -7.33
N GLY A 73 2.89 10.74 -7.60
CA GLY A 73 3.89 11.79 -7.48
C GLY A 73 4.64 11.74 -6.14
N GLU A 74 5.87 12.25 -6.16
CA GLU A 74 6.80 12.27 -5.03
C GLU A 74 6.35 13.18 -3.88
N ASP A 75 5.63 14.25 -4.19
CA ASP A 75 5.07 15.15 -3.17
C ASP A 75 3.88 14.54 -2.41
N GLU A 76 3.24 13.51 -2.98
CA GLU A 76 2.03 12.92 -2.39
C GLU A 76 2.34 11.74 -1.45
N VAL A 77 3.39 10.97 -1.73
CA VAL A 77 3.70 9.74 -1.00
C VAL A 77 4.82 9.99 0.01
N ILE A 78 4.53 9.78 1.29
CA ILE A 78 5.43 10.09 2.40
C ILE A 78 6.06 8.79 2.91
N TRP A 79 7.39 8.70 2.82
CA TRP A 79 8.15 7.63 3.45
C TRP A 79 8.12 7.79 4.98
N GLU A 80 7.81 6.71 5.69
CA GLU A 80 7.89 6.65 7.15
C GLU A 80 7.16 7.80 7.88
N LYS A 81 5.88 8.01 7.55
CA LYS A 81 5.05 9.08 8.12
C LYS A 81 4.99 8.98 9.65
N SER A 82 5.46 10.03 10.32
CA SER A 82 5.53 10.12 11.79
C SER A 82 4.50 11.11 12.36
N ASN A 83 4.56 11.35 13.68
CA ASN A 83 3.67 12.28 14.40
C ASN A 83 2.17 11.98 14.22
N LEU A 84 1.83 10.70 14.09
CA LEU A 84 0.47 10.26 13.77
C LEU A 84 -0.52 10.54 14.92
N VAL A 85 -0.08 10.36 16.17
CA VAL A 85 -0.92 10.54 17.37
C VAL A 85 -0.16 11.42 18.36
N PRO A 86 -0.72 12.54 18.82
CA PRO A 86 -0.09 13.40 19.82
C PRO A 86 0.35 12.62 21.06
N GLY A 87 1.59 12.86 21.52
CA GLY A 87 2.16 12.17 22.68
C GLY A 87 2.55 10.70 22.45
N ARG A 88 2.46 10.18 21.21
CA ARG A 88 2.91 8.83 20.85
C ARG A 88 3.97 8.88 19.75
N LYS A 89 4.99 8.04 19.86
CA LYS A 89 6.05 7.87 18.85
C LYS A 89 5.66 6.82 17.81
N PHE A 90 4.49 6.96 17.19
CA PHE A 90 4.06 6.04 16.12
C PHE A 90 4.55 6.54 14.76
N ARG A 91 4.94 5.59 13.91
CA ARG A 91 5.45 5.82 12.56
C ARG A 91 4.90 4.77 11.62
N ALA A 92 4.17 5.19 10.59
CA ALA A 92 3.66 4.30 9.54
C ALA A 92 4.68 4.18 8.43
N ASP A 93 4.73 3.05 7.75
CA ASP A 93 5.74 2.79 6.71
C ASP A 93 5.57 3.70 5.49
N ILE A 94 4.33 3.95 5.09
CA ILE A 94 3.96 4.87 4.01
C ILE A 94 2.73 5.67 4.42
N GLY A 95 2.72 6.97 4.15
CA GLY A 95 1.54 7.82 4.29
C GLY A 95 1.33 8.72 3.08
N PHE A 96 0.27 9.53 3.14
CA PHE A 96 -0.13 10.39 2.02
C PHE A 96 -0.32 11.83 2.49
N ALA A 97 0.02 12.79 1.63
CA ALA A 97 -0.05 14.22 1.90
C ALA A 97 -1.50 14.71 1.89
N SER A 98 -2.20 14.51 0.77
CA SER A 98 -3.59 14.94 0.59
C SER A 98 -4.56 14.04 1.36
N ALA A 99 -4.37 12.72 1.30
CA ALA A 99 -5.13 11.77 2.11
C ALA A 99 -4.51 11.60 3.52
N SER A 100 -4.52 12.67 4.31
CA SER A 100 -3.72 12.79 5.55
C SER A 100 -3.92 11.67 6.59
N ARG A 101 -5.10 11.05 6.62
CA ARG A 101 -5.47 9.93 7.53
C ARG A 101 -5.36 8.54 6.89
N LEU A 102 -4.87 8.43 5.66
CA LEU A 102 -4.55 7.15 5.03
C LEU A 102 -3.07 6.80 5.28
N ILE A 103 -2.82 5.56 5.69
CA ILE A 103 -1.48 4.99 5.86
C ILE A 103 -1.42 3.54 5.38
N CYS A 104 -0.23 3.09 4.99
CA CYS A 104 0.06 1.68 4.72
C CYS A 104 1.10 1.17 5.72
N GLU A 105 0.97 -0.11 6.10
CA GLU A 105 1.90 -0.83 6.97
C GLU A 105 2.29 -2.15 6.30
N MET A 106 3.58 -2.47 6.30
CA MET A 106 4.14 -3.74 5.88
C MET A 106 4.18 -4.70 7.08
N ASP A 107 3.21 -5.62 7.12
CA ASP A 107 3.14 -6.66 8.12
C ASP A 107 4.24 -7.72 7.85
N GLY A 108 5.30 -7.66 8.65
CA GLY A 108 6.36 -8.66 8.63
C GLY A 108 5.98 -9.92 9.40
N TYR A 109 5.61 -10.99 8.70
CA TYR A 109 5.46 -12.33 9.31
C TYR A 109 6.71 -13.18 9.07
N GLY A 110 7.69 -13.09 9.99
CA GLY A 110 8.93 -13.87 9.94
C GLY A 110 8.94 -15.05 10.94
N PRO A 111 9.85 -16.04 10.75
CA PRO A 111 9.94 -17.24 11.60
C PRO A 111 10.34 -16.97 13.07
N HIS A 112 10.71 -15.73 13.42
CA HIS A 112 11.04 -15.30 14.79
C HIS A 112 9.99 -14.36 15.39
N PHE A 113 8.78 -14.31 14.84
CA PHE A 113 7.74 -13.41 15.33
C PHE A 113 7.28 -13.82 16.73
N ARG A 114 7.48 -12.92 17.71
CA ARG A 114 7.03 -13.12 19.09
C ARG A 114 5.56 -12.72 19.20
N LYS A 115 4.76 -13.51 19.93
CA LYS A 115 3.33 -13.23 20.17
C LYS A 115 3.11 -11.83 20.74
N GLU A 116 4.03 -11.36 21.57
CA GLU A 116 4.01 -10.06 22.21
C GLU A 116 4.14 -8.92 21.18
N ALA A 117 4.96 -9.11 20.14
CA ALA A 117 5.10 -8.16 19.04
C ALA A 117 3.79 -8.06 18.25
N PHE A 118 3.18 -9.20 17.90
CA PHE A 118 1.86 -9.23 17.27
C PHE A 118 0.81 -8.42 18.03
N GLN A 119 0.71 -8.68 19.34
CA GLN A 119 -0.28 -8.02 20.19
C GLN A 119 0.01 -6.52 20.31
N SER A 120 1.28 -6.13 20.36
CA SER A 120 1.69 -4.72 20.35
C SER A 120 1.28 -4.04 19.05
N ASP A 121 1.52 -4.67 17.90
CA ASP A 121 1.14 -4.14 16.59
C ASP A 121 -0.37 -4.00 16.45
N ARG A 122 -1.15 -4.98 16.95
CA ARG A 122 -2.61 -4.89 16.96
C ARG A 122 -3.12 -3.80 17.90
N ARG A 123 -2.51 -3.59 19.08
CA ARG A 123 -2.84 -2.46 19.97
C ARG A 123 -2.54 -1.12 19.30
N ARG A 124 -1.37 -1.00 18.67
CA ARG A 124 -0.98 0.19 17.90
C ARG A 124 -1.98 0.48 16.78
N SER A 125 -2.36 -0.54 16.01
CA SER A 125 -3.34 -0.44 14.94
C SER A 125 -4.70 0.07 15.45
N ASN A 126 -5.18 -0.47 16.57
CA ASN A 126 -6.43 -0.02 17.17
C ASN A 126 -6.38 1.45 17.63
N ILE A 127 -5.25 1.89 18.19
CA ILE A 127 -5.08 3.30 18.60
C ILE A 127 -5.08 4.22 17.38
N LEU A 128 -4.42 3.82 16.29
CA LEU A 128 -4.40 4.59 15.04
C LEU A 128 -5.81 4.69 14.45
N VAL A 129 -6.56 3.59 14.41
CA VAL A 129 -7.97 3.60 13.98
C VAL A 129 -8.81 4.51 14.86
N HIS A 130 -8.65 4.45 16.17
CA HIS A 130 -9.35 5.34 17.10
C HIS A 130 -9.00 6.82 16.86
N ALA A 131 -7.76 7.12 16.45
CA ALA A 131 -7.31 8.45 16.04
C ALA A 131 -7.75 8.85 14.62
N GLY A 132 -8.66 8.09 14.00
CA GLY A 132 -9.23 8.38 12.68
C GLY A 132 -8.41 7.89 11.49
N TYR A 133 -7.34 7.13 11.70
CA TYR A 133 -6.55 6.58 10.60
C TYR A 133 -7.23 5.40 9.91
N ARG A 134 -7.04 5.35 8.60
CA ARG A 134 -7.37 4.24 7.72
C ARG A 134 -6.06 3.54 7.38
N ILE A 135 -5.95 2.28 7.76
CA ILE A 135 -4.69 1.53 7.70
C ILE A 135 -4.86 0.39 6.70
N LEU A 136 -4.02 0.36 5.67
CA LEU A 136 -3.91 -0.76 4.74
C LEU A 136 -2.68 -1.59 5.12
N HIS A 137 -2.92 -2.81 5.62
CA HIS A 137 -1.87 -3.75 5.95
C HIS A 137 -1.55 -4.63 4.75
N PHE A 138 -0.28 -4.69 4.36
CA PHE A 138 0.23 -5.54 3.30
C PHE A 138 1.27 -6.51 3.84
N TYR A 139 1.26 -7.76 3.41
CA TYR A 139 2.33 -8.70 3.71
C TYR A 139 3.30 -8.81 2.54
N ALA A 140 4.57 -9.07 2.85
CA ALA A 140 5.67 -9.17 1.88
C ALA A 140 5.32 -9.94 0.60
N ALA A 141 4.65 -11.10 0.71
CA ALA A 141 4.33 -11.93 -0.44
C ALA A 141 3.41 -11.22 -1.47
N GLN A 142 2.56 -10.26 -1.06
CA GLN A 142 1.74 -9.46 -1.99
C GLN A 142 2.56 -8.50 -2.84
N ILE A 143 3.77 -8.17 -2.40
CA ILE A 143 4.62 -7.17 -3.04
C ILE A 143 5.67 -7.83 -3.94
N VAL A 144 6.04 -9.08 -3.63
CA VAL A 144 7.02 -9.86 -4.40
C VAL A 144 6.59 -9.97 -5.86
N SER A 145 5.34 -10.38 -6.12
CA SER A 145 4.85 -10.52 -7.51
C SER A 145 4.35 -9.20 -8.08
N ASP A 146 4.72 -8.90 -9.32
CA ASP A 146 4.31 -7.64 -9.95
C ASP A 146 2.81 -7.52 -10.14
N GLU A 147 2.12 -8.65 -10.33
CA GLU A 147 0.66 -8.66 -10.47
C GLU A 147 -0.03 -8.29 -9.16
N GLN A 148 0.38 -8.90 -8.03
CA GLN A 148 -0.18 -8.55 -6.73
C GLN A 148 0.25 -7.15 -6.28
N LEU A 149 1.44 -6.69 -6.65
CA LEU A 149 1.87 -5.31 -6.41
C LEU A 149 0.92 -4.33 -7.12
N LYS A 150 0.58 -4.56 -8.39
CA LYS A 150 -0.40 -3.73 -9.10
C LYS A 150 -1.75 -3.71 -8.39
N GLU A 151 -2.22 -4.85 -7.89
CA GLU A 151 -3.47 -4.93 -7.11
C GLU A 151 -3.39 -4.11 -5.82
N CYS A 152 -2.26 -4.18 -5.10
CA CYS A 152 -2.03 -3.37 -3.91
C CYS A 152 -2.02 -1.88 -4.24
N VAL A 153 -1.28 -1.48 -5.28
CA VAL A 153 -1.24 -0.09 -5.76
C VAL A 153 -2.63 0.40 -6.14
N ALA A 154 -3.39 -0.38 -6.91
CA ALA A 154 -4.75 0.00 -7.30
C ALA A 154 -5.68 0.18 -6.10
N LEU A 155 -5.57 -0.69 -5.09
CA LEU A 155 -6.34 -0.55 -3.84
C LEU A 155 -5.97 0.73 -3.09
N VAL A 156 -4.66 1.02 -2.95
CA VAL A 156 -4.17 2.23 -2.28
C VAL A 156 -4.63 3.47 -3.03
N VAL A 157 -4.49 3.52 -4.36
CA VAL A 157 -4.90 4.66 -5.20
C VAL A 157 -6.42 4.87 -5.11
N SER A 158 -7.22 3.80 -5.10
CA SER A 158 -8.67 3.93 -4.90
C SER A 158 -9.02 4.50 -3.52
N CYS A 159 -8.32 4.07 -2.47
CA CYS A 159 -8.50 4.64 -1.13
C CYS A 159 -8.04 6.10 -1.08
N TRP A 160 -6.90 6.41 -1.70
CA TRP A 160 -6.35 7.76 -1.78
C TRP A 160 -7.34 8.70 -2.49
N ASP A 161 -7.81 8.34 -3.67
CA ASP A 161 -8.76 9.16 -4.44
C ASP A 161 -10.06 9.40 -3.66
N LYS A 162 -10.53 8.39 -2.92
CA LYS A 162 -11.70 8.52 -2.07
C LYS A 162 -11.52 9.49 -0.90
N TYR A 163 -10.30 9.66 -0.38
CA TYR A 163 -10.04 10.35 0.89
C TYR A 163 -9.06 11.52 0.77
N ARG A 164 -8.58 11.88 -0.42
CA ARG A 164 -7.63 12.99 -0.63
C ARG A 164 -8.22 14.37 -0.32
N ASP A 165 -9.55 14.47 -0.36
CA ASP A 165 -10.30 15.68 -0.05
C ASP A 165 -10.92 15.64 1.35
N ASP A 166 -10.65 14.58 2.13
CA ASP A 166 -10.98 14.55 3.56
C ASP A 166 -9.98 15.48 4.29
N GLY A 167 -10.10 16.78 4.04
CA GLY A 167 -9.41 17.83 4.79
C GLY A 167 -9.65 17.56 6.28
N GLY A 168 -8.55 17.48 7.04
CA GLY A 168 -8.51 17.03 8.42
C GLY A 168 -9.37 17.86 9.37
N GLY A 169 -10.69 17.67 9.32
CA GLY A 169 -11.66 18.20 10.26
C GLY A 169 -11.61 17.38 11.55
N VAL A 170 -10.71 17.79 12.44
CA VAL A 170 -10.95 17.77 13.89
C VAL A 170 -10.53 19.12 14.43
#